data_AF-A0A1T4WSH3-F1
#
_entry.id   AF-A0A1T4WSH3-F1
#
_cell.length_a   1.000
_cell.length_b   1.000
_cell.length_c   1.000
_cell.angle_alpha   90.00
_cell.angle_beta   90.00
_cell.angle_gamma   90.00
#
_symmetry.space_group_name_H-M   'P 1'
#
loop_
_entity.id
_entity.type
_entity.pdbx_description
1 polymer ?
#
loop_
_entity_poly.entity_id
_entity_poly.type
_entity_poly.pdbx_seq_one_letter_code
_entity_poly.pdbx_strand_id
1 'polypeptide(L)'
;MKKYIIKKGFTLIEILISISILFIIIIPLSNLIISSTKMSKSGEEKQQAVTIAQQIIEEIKGIPDFNSFSTYGITLNKVAQGKDEFYGNKVLDEGYIVDIHIKPINDLSFYNKIDSNVVYDVDIFIEGTDNDIRIKKVNDVNVNYAIKSGELIIDNNISNIKITYGINGTNTFEKNNNSFGKVRVSFGANTNINNNFIFKASNYNLEPFEIYIEVDSNAHVNYSMDNNLGKIRKYFNIVNSEKSSFANKIYDIEVSISKNNKQIYKAIANKVIY
;
A
#
# COMPACT_ATOMS: atom_id res chain seq x y z
N MET A 1 -26.90 14.86 -90.23
CA MET A 1 -26.34 16.14 -89.73
C MET A 1 -25.71 15.91 -88.36
N LYS A 2 -24.38 16.12 -88.22
CA LYS A 2 -23.67 15.96 -86.93
C LYS A 2 -23.72 17.29 -86.17
N LYS A 3 -24.31 17.28 -84.97
CA LYS A 3 -24.44 18.45 -84.10
C LYS A 3 -23.11 18.67 -83.37
N TYR A 4 -22.41 19.77 -83.64
CA TYR A 4 -21.19 20.12 -82.91
C TYR A 4 -21.56 20.65 -81.52
N ILE A 5 -21.10 19.96 -80.48
CA ILE A 5 -21.24 20.41 -79.08
C ILE A 5 -20.09 21.39 -78.80
N ILE A 6 -20.39 22.69 -78.73
CA ILE A 6 -19.43 23.72 -78.33
C ILE A 6 -19.23 23.60 -76.82
N LYS A 7 -18.05 23.16 -76.37
CA LYS A 7 -17.69 23.20 -74.95
C LYS A 7 -17.46 24.66 -74.56
N LYS A 8 -18.34 25.23 -73.73
CA LYS A 8 -18.12 26.56 -73.15
C LYS A 8 -16.90 26.50 -72.22
N GLY A 9 -15.88 27.31 -72.50
CA GLY A 9 -14.74 27.51 -71.61
C GLY A 9 -15.12 28.35 -70.39
N PHE A 10 -14.33 28.28 -69.33
CA PHE A 10 -14.49 29.15 -68.16
C PHE A 10 -14.14 30.59 -68.51
N THR A 11 -14.92 31.53 -67.99
CA THR A 11 -14.60 32.95 -68.06
C THR A 11 -13.48 33.29 -67.09
N LEU A 12 -12.70 34.33 -67.41
CA LEU A 12 -11.61 34.80 -66.54
C LEU A 12 -12.12 35.18 -65.14
N ILE A 13 -13.32 35.75 -65.05
CA ILE A 13 -13.93 36.13 -63.78
C ILE A 13 -14.31 34.91 -62.93
N GLU A 14 -14.82 33.83 -63.53
CA GLU A 14 -15.10 32.58 -62.81
C GLU A 14 -13.82 31.95 -62.25
N ILE A 15 -12.70 32.03 -62.98
CA ILE A 15 -11.40 31.56 -62.51
C ILE A 15 -10.91 32.39 -61.32
N LEU A 16 -10.99 33.72 -61.41
CA LEU A 16 -10.57 34.63 -60.34
C LEU A 16 -11.40 34.45 -59.06
N ILE A 17 -12.72 34.33 -59.19
CA ILE A 17 -13.62 34.09 -58.04
C ILE A 17 -13.31 32.73 -57.41
N SER A 18 -13.12 31.68 -58.21
CA SER A 18 -12.81 30.34 -57.71
C SER A 18 -11.49 30.30 -56.93
N ILE A 19 -10.44 30.97 -57.45
CA ILE A 19 -9.15 31.07 -56.76
C ILE A 19 -9.28 31.89 -55.47
N SER A 20 -10.06 32.96 -55.48
CA SER A 20 -10.29 33.81 -54.30
C SER A 20 -10.98 33.02 -53.19
N ILE A 21 -12.04 32.28 -53.52
CA ILE A 21 -12.75 31.40 -52.59
C ILE A 21 -11.81 30.30 -52.06
N LEU A 22 -10.98 29.72 -52.94
CA LEU A 22 -10.01 28.71 -52.55
C LEU A 22 -9.02 29.25 -51.51
N PHE A 23 -8.46 30.45 -51.71
CA PHE A 23 -7.54 31.04 -50.73
C PHE A 23 -8.21 31.36 -49.40
N ILE A 24 -9.47 31.81 -49.41
CA ILE A 24 -10.25 32.04 -48.18
C ILE A 24 -10.41 30.73 -47.38
N ILE A 25 -10.56 29.59 -48.06
CA ILE A 25 -10.77 28.28 -47.42
C ILE A 25 -9.46 27.61 -46.99
N ILE A 26 -8.37 27.77 -47.74
CA ILE A 26 -7.09 27.11 -47.46
C ILE A 26 -6.52 27.52 -46.09
N ILE A 27 -6.68 28.77 -45.70
CA ILE A 27 -6.13 29.30 -44.44
C ILE A 27 -6.71 28.56 -43.21
N PRO A 28 -8.04 28.54 -42.98
CA PRO A 28 -8.61 27.83 -41.84
C PRO A 28 -8.38 26.32 -41.91
N LEU A 29 -8.38 25.72 -43.11
CA LEU A 29 -8.12 24.29 -43.28
C LEU A 29 -6.69 23.92 -42.87
N SER A 30 -5.71 24.74 -43.25
CA SER A 30 -4.31 24.55 -42.86
C SER A 30 -4.16 24.64 -41.34
N ASN A 31 -4.82 25.61 -40.70
CA ASN A 31 -4.81 25.75 -39.25
C ASN A 31 -5.42 24.53 -38.54
N LEU A 32 -6.50 23.95 -39.08
CA LEU A 32 -7.10 22.72 -38.54
C LEU A 32 -6.13 21.54 -38.65
N ILE A 33 -5.46 21.36 -39.78
CA ILE A 33 -4.48 20.29 -39.97
C ILE A 33 -3.30 20.43 -39.00
N ILE A 34 -2.74 21.65 -38.89
CA ILE A 34 -1.65 21.93 -37.95
C ILE A 34 -2.09 21.71 -36.50
N SER A 35 -3.31 22.11 -36.15
CA SER A 35 -3.82 21.93 -34.79
C SER A 35 -4.08 20.46 -34.48
N SER A 36 -4.64 19.71 -35.43
CA SER A 36 -4.92 18.28 -35.30
C SER A 36 -3.63 17.47 -35.14
N THR A 37 -2.61 17.76 -35.94
CA THR A 37 -1.29 17.10 -35.84
C THR A 37 -0.60 17.41 -34.51
N LYS A 38 -0.62 18.68 -34.06
CA LYS A 38 -0.10 19.06 -32.74
C LYS A 38 -0.86 18.38 -31.60
N MET A 39 -2.19 18.32 -31.67
CA MET A 39 -3.02 17.68 -30.66
C MET A 39 -2.76 16.16 -30.61
N SER A 40 -2.66 15.53 -31.78
CA SER A 40 -2.32 14.11 -31.88
C SER A 40 -0.94 13.82 -31.28
N LYS A 41 0.07 14.64 -31.60
CA LYS A 41 1.41 14.48 -31.04
C LYS A 41 1.44 14.67 -29.52
N SER A 42 0.77 15.70 -29.02
CA SER A 42 0.66 15.92 -27.57
C SER A 42 -0.10 14.79 -26.87
N GLY A 43 -1.09 14.18 -27.53
CA GLY A 43 -1.83 13.03 -27.03
C GLY A 43 -0.94 11.79 -26.92
N GLU A 44 -0.18 11.50 -27.98
CA GLU A 44 0.83 10.43 -28.00
C GLU A 44 1.85 10.59 -26.87
N GLU A 45 2.42 11.79 -26.72
CA GLU A 45 3.41 12.07 -25.68
C GLU A 45 2.86 11.88 -24.27
N LYS A 46 1.61 12.31 -24.05
CA LYS A 46 0.93 12.10 -22.76
C LYS A 46 0.66 10.63 -22.50
N GLN A 47 0.22 9.88 -23.52
CA GLN A 47 -0.06 8.46 -23.37
C GLN A 47 1.21 7.68 -23.04
N GLN A 48 2.33 7.96 -23.72
CA GLN A 48 3.63 7.37 -23.41
C GLN A 48 4.06 7.71 -21.97
N ALA A 49 3.95 8.97 -21.55
CA ALA A 49 4.29 9.38 -20.20
C ALA A 49 3.44 8.67 -19.12
N VAL A 50 2.15 8.45 -19.37
CA VAL A 50 1.26 7.68 -18.49
C VAL A 50 1.74 6.24 -18.38
N THR A 51 2.00 5.58 -19.51
CA THR A 51 2.46 4.18 -19.53
C THR A 51 3.78 4.01 -18.77
N ILE A 52 4.76 4.89 -19.00
CA ILE A 52 6.06 4.85 -18.31
C ILE A 52 5.87 5.00 -16.80
N ALA A 53 5.11 6.01 -16.37
CA ALA A 53 4.88 6.26 -14.94
C ALA A 53 4.14 5.10 -14.26
N GLN A 54 3.15 4.50 -14.93
CA GLN A 54 2.41 3.36 -14.39
C GLN A 54 3.30 2.13 -14.21
N GLN A 55 4.10 1.79 -15.21
CA GLN A 55 5.03 0.65 -15.12
C GLN A 55 6.02 0.82 -13.98
N ILE A 56 6.60 2.01 -13.84
CA ILE A 56 7.51 2.33 -12.74
C ILE A 56 6.81 2.16 -11.38
N ILE A 57 5.59 2.68 -11.22
CA ILE A 57 4.83 2.52 -9.97
C ILE A 57 4.56 1.04 -9.66
N GLU A 58 4.16 0.25 -10.66
CA GLU A 58 3.85 -1.16 -10.47
C GLU A 58 5.08 -1.96 -10.05
N GLU A 59 6.22 -1.70 -10.66
CA GLU A 59 7.48 -2.36 -10.30
C GLU A 59 7.97 -1.92 -8.91
N ILE A 60 7.91 -0.62 -8.59
CA ILE A 60 8.23 -0.13 -7.24
C ILE A 60 7.31 -0.79 -6.20
N LYS A 61 6.03 -1.03 -6.53
CA LYS A 61 5.11 -1.75 -5.64
C LYS A 61 5.44 -3.24 -5.52
N GLY A 62 5.93 -3.87 -6.59
CA GLY A 62 6.22 -5.31 -6.64
C GLY A 62 7.53 -5.74 -5.95
N ILE A 63 8.50 -4.84 -5.79
CA ILE A 63 9.78 -5.17 -5.12
C ILE A 63 9.64 -5.22 -3.58
N PRO A 64 10.43 -6.02 -2.86
CA PRO A 64 10.40 -6.04 -1.39
C PRO A 64 11.08 -4.81 -0.76
N ASP A 65 12.17 -4.35 -1.36
CA ASP A 65 12.98 -3.19 -0.90
C ASP A 65 13.23 -2.24 -2.08
N PHE A 66 13.28 -0.94 -1.83
CA PHE A 66 13.60 0.07 -2.83
C PHE A 66 15.03 -0.02 -3.35
N ASN A 67 15.97 -0.58 -2.56
CA ASN A 67 17.36 -0.77 -3.00
C ASN A 67 17.48 -1.73 -4.20
N SER A 68 16.50 -2.61 -4.42
CA SER A 68 16.49 -3.55 -5.55
C SER A 68 15.79 -2.99 -6.80
N PHE A 69 15.36 -1.73 -6.80
CA PHE A 69 14.72 -1.14 -7.98
C PHE A 69 15.73 -0.88 -9.10
N SER A 70 15.50 -1.49 -10.26
CA SER A 70 16.26 -1.21 -11.48
C SER A 70 15.37 -1.35 -12.71
N THR A 71 14.73 -0.26 -13.11
CA THR A 71 13.91 -0.20 -14.33
C THR A 71 14.34 0.99 -15.17
N TYR A 72 14.38 0.83 -16.49
CA TYR A 72 14.82 1.89 -17.41
C TYR A 72 16.23 2.41 -17.08
N GLY A 73 17.04 1.60 -16.39
CA GLY A 73 18.35 2.00 -15.88
C GLY A 73 18.29 3.06 -14.77
N ILE A 74 17.12 3.28 -14.16
CA ILE A 74 16.94 4.14 -12.99
C ILE A 74 17.34 3.35 -11.76
N THR A 75 18.15 3.97 -10.90
CA THR A 75 18.49 3.47 -9.56
C THR A 75 17.96 4.44 -8.52
N LEU A 76 17.43 3.91 -7.42
CA LEU A 76 16.96 4.71 -6.31
C LEU A 76 18.09 4.93 -5.31
N ASN A 77 18.39 6.20 -5.05
CA ASN A 77 19.42 6.60 -4.10
C ASN A 77 18.79 7.20 -2.86
N LYS A 78 19.28 6.81 -1.69
CA LYS A 78 18.81 7.36 -0.41
C LYS A 78 19.31 8.80 -0.24
N VAL A 79 18.41 9.73 0.11
CA VAL A 79 18.69 11.18 0.13
C VAL A 79 19.69 11.56 1.24
N ALA A 80 19.66 10.89 2.39
CA ALA A 80 20.62 11.08 3.48
C ALA A 80 20.70 9.88 4.42
N GLN A 81 21.84 9.69 5.08
CA GLN A 81 21.95 8.74 6.20
C GLN A 81 20.95 9.13 7.30
N GLY A 82 20.02 8.23 7.60
CA GLY A 82 18.98 8.44 8.62
C GLY A 82 17.63 8.98 8.12
N LYS A 83 17.51 9.39 6.85
CA LYS A 83 16.21 9.72 6.23
C LYS A 83 15.79 8.61 5.28
N ASP A 84 14.63 8.02 5.49
CA ASP A 84 14.07 6.97 4.60
C ASP A 84 13.42 7.56 3.34
N GLU A 85 14.10 8.52 2.72
CA GLU A 85 13.69 9.12 1.46
C GLU A 85 14.58 8.60 0.33
N PHE A 86 13.98 8.30 -0.81
CA PHE A 86 14.68 7.80 -2.00
C PHE A 86 14.37 8.67 -3.20
N TYR A 87 15.39 8.88 -4.04
CA TYR A 87 15.27 9.65 -5.27
C TYR A 87 15.93 8.91 -6.43
N GLY A 88 15.28 8.94 -7.58
CA GLY A 88 15.81 8.41 -8.84
C GLY A 88 15.51 9.38 -9.97
N ASN A 89 16.49 9.66 -10.82
CA ASN A 89 16.30 10.45 -12.01
C ASN A 89 16.98 9.78 -13.22
N LYS A 90 16.32 9.84 -14.38
CA LYS A 90 16.91 9.39 -15.63
C LYS A 90 16.29 10.08 -16.84
N VAL A 91 17.13 10.35 -17.83
CA VAL A 91 16.70 10.71 -19.18
C VAL A 91 16.62 9.46 -20.05
N LEU A 92 15.47 9.24 -20.68
CA LEU A 92 15.19 8.13 -21.60
C LEU A 92 15.47 8.54 -23.05
N ASP A 93 15.59 7.55 -23.94
CA ASP A 93 16.02 7.74 -25.34
C ASP A 93 15.10 8.66 -26.18
N GLU A 94 13.85 8.88 -25.75
CA GLU A 94 12.89 9.78 -26.43
C GLU A 94 12.82 11.19 -25.82
N GLY A 95 13.79 11.55 -24.96
CA GLY A 95 13.88 12.86 -24.31
C GLY A 95 12.93 13.04 -23.12
N TYR A 96 12.29 11.96 -22.65
CA TYR A 96 11.56 11.96 -21.39
C TYR A 96 12.55 11.96 -20.22
N ILE A 97 12.28 12.81 -19.26
CA ILE A 97 12.96 12.89 -17.97
C ILE A 97 12.01 12.27 -16.96
N VAL A 98 12.48 11.24 -16.28
CA VAL A 98 11.75 10.56 -15.21
C VAL A 98 12.34 11.00 -13.89
N ASP A 99 11.48 11.49 -13.00
CA ASP A 99 11.79 11.87 -11.63
C ASP A 99 10.96 11.01 -10.68
N ILE A 100 11.64 10.23 -9.85
CA ILE A 100 11.01 9.40 -8.82
C ILE A 100 11.39 9.96 -7.46
N HIS A 101 10.39 10.22 -6.62
CA HIS A 101 10.58 10.64 -5.25
C HIS A 101 9.73 9.77 -4.33
N ILE A 102 10.38 9.10 -3.39
CA ILE A 102 9.74 8.22 -2.42
C ILE A 102 10.03 8.78 -1.04
N LYS A 103 8.98 9.05 -0.28
CA LYS A 103 9.09 9.61 1.07
C LYS A 103 8.19 8.83 2.05
N PRO A 104 8.62 8.67 3.31
CA PRO A 104 7.77 8.05 4.31
C PRO A 104 6.63 9.00 4.67
N ILE A 105 5.42 8.46 4.82
CA ILE A 105 4.28 9.21 5.32
C ILE A 105 4.38 9.24 6.84
N ASN A 106 4.92 10.33 7.39
CA ASN A 106 5.17 10.47 8.84
C ASN A 106 3.87 10.45 9.66
N ASP A 107 2.73 10.87 9.09
CA ASP A 107 1.43 10.83 9.76
C ASP A 107 0.80 9.43 9.80
N LEU A 108 1.37 8.46 9.08
CA LEU A 108 0.97 7.06 9.06
C LEU A 108 2.10 6.15 9.57
N SER A 109 2.91 6.63 10.51
CA SER A 109 3.53 5.69 11.44
C SER A 109 2.38 4.95 12.12
N PHE A 110 2.35 3.62 12.04
CA PHE A 110 1.60 2.86 13.04
C PHE A 110 1.95 3.47 14.38
N TYR A 111 0.92 3.86 15.12
CA TYR A 111 1.02 4.61 16.37
C TYR A 111 1.81 3.75 17.36
N ASN A 112 3.14 3.76 17.25
CA ASN A 112 4.09 3.23 18.22
C ASN A 112 4.15 4.27 19.33
N LYS A 113 2.99 4.54 19.94
CA LYS A 113 3.01 5.07 21.27
C LYS A 113 3.51 3.89 22.10
N ILE A 114 4.79 3.93 22.42
CA ILE A 114 5.33 3.23 23.58
C ILE A 114 4.65 3.89 24.79
N ASP A 115 3.36 3.60 25.00
CA ASP A 115 2.81 3.67 26.34
C ASP A 115 3.43 2.46 27.02
N SER A 116 4.59 2.67 27.65
CA SER A 116 5.27 1.65 28.46
C SER A 116 4.39 1.14 29.62
N ASN A 117 3.17 1.66 29.76
CA ASN A 117 2.19 1.37 30.79
C ASN A 117 0.80 1.02 30.20
N VAL A 118 0.71 0.33 29.06
CA VAL A 118 -0.59 -0.27 28.69
C VAL A 118 -0.94 -1.32 29.74
N VAL A 119 -1.97 -1.04 30.54
CA VAL A 119 -2.52 -2.01 31.49
C VAL A 119 -3.47 -2.93 30.72
N TYR A 120 -3.06 -4.18 30.56
CA TYR A 120 -3.85 -5.21 29.91
C TYR A 120 -4.82 -5.86 30.90
N ASP A 121 -6.02 -6.17 30.43
CA ASP A 121 -6.98 -7.01 31.18
C ASP A 121 -6.52 -8.46 31.21
N VAL A 122 -5.91 -8.92 30.11
CA VAL A 122 -5.32 -10.26 30.03
C VAL A 122 -4.00 -10.20 29.29
N ASP A 123 -2.98 -10.87 29.84
CA ASP A 123 -1.70 -11.12 29.18
C ASP A 123 -1.51 -12.63 28.99
N ILE A 124 -1.42 -13.02 27.72
CA ILE A 124 -1.30 -14.38 27.23
C ILE A 124 0.10 -14.56 26.66
N PHE A 125 0.85 -15.52 27.16
CA PHE A 125 2.16 -15.87 26.65
C PHE A 125 2.12 -17.24 25.99
N ILE A 126 2.55 -17.33 24.74
CA ILE A 126 2.51 -18.52 23.91
C ILE A 126 3.95 -18.98 23.64
N GLU A 127 4.23 -20.27 23.83
CA GLU A 127 5.51 -20.90 23.50
C GLU A 127 5.31 -22.29 22.91
N GLY A 128 6.31 -22.80 22.20
CA GLY A 128 6.37 -24.20 21.77
C GLY A 128 6.29 -24.39 20.26
N THR A 129 5.75 -25.51 19.82
CA THR A 129 5.75 -25.92 18.40
C THR A 129 4.36 -26.28 17.92
N ASP A 130 4.19 -26.50 16.61
CA ASP A 130 2.91 -26.91 15.99
C ASP A 130 2.16 -28.02 16.74
N ASN A 131 2.87 -28.94 17.40
CA ASN A 131 2.30 -30.09 18.11
C ASN A 131 2.23 -29.94 19.63
N ASP A 132 2.89 -28.93 20.19
CA ASP A 132 2.95 -28.66 21.64
C ASP A 132 3.03 -27.16 21.86
N ILE A 133 1.90 -26.49 21.66
CA ILE A 133 1.75 -25.06 21.97
C ILE A 133 1.30 -24.94 23.42
N ARG A 134 2.03 -24.13 24.18
CA ARG A 134 1.76 -23.85 25.59
C ARG A 134 1.34 -22.41 25.75
N ILE A 135 0.20 -22.21 26.38
CA ILE A 135 -0.24 -20.89 26.82
C ILE A 135 0.03 -20.74 28.31
N LYS A 136 0.57 -19.59 28.72
CA LYS A 136 0.76 -19.17 30.11
C LYS A 136 0.06 -17.81 30.32
N LYS A 137 -0.52 -17.60 31.50
CA LYS A 137 -0.95 -16.28 31.96
C LYS A 137 0.22 -15.63 32.70
N VAL A 138 0.53 -14.37 32.40
CA VAL A 138 1.71 -13.70 32.98
C VAL A 138 1.47 -13.29 34.45
N ASN A 139 0.22 -13.08 34.88
CA ASN A 139 -0.11 -12.47 36.18
C ASN A 139 -0.75 -13.41 37.22
N ASP A 140 -0.91 -14.70 36.92
CA ASP A 140 -1.46 -15.69 37.86
C ASP A 140 -0.86 -17.05 37.51
N VAL A 141 -0.23 -17.69 38.50
CA VAL A 141 0.25 -19.08 38.54
C VAL A 141 0.39 -19.73 37.16
N ASN A 142 1.62 -19.92 36.65
CA ASN A 142 1.94 -20.59 35.38
C ASN A 142 1.06 -21.82 35.06
N VAL A 143 -0.13 -21.60 34.49
CA VAL A 143 -0.99 -22.71 34.06
C VAL A 143 -0.61 -23.01 32.64
N ASN A 144 0.11 -24.11 32.44
CA ASN A 144 0.48 -24.57 31.11
C ASN A 144 -0.71 -25.33 30.50
N TYR A 145 -1.22 -24.82 29.39
CA TYR A 145 -2.23 -25.54 28.60
C TYR A 145 -1.65 -26.00 27.28
N ALA A 146 -1.67 -27.31 27.02
CA ALA A 146 -1.26 -27.88 25.74
C ALA A 146 -2.39 -27.75 24.72
N ILE A 147 -2.12 -27.07 23.60
CA ILE A 147 -3.05 -26.92 22.49
C ILE A 147 -2.58 -27.80 21.33
N LYS A 148 -3.45 -28.71 20.87
CA LYS A 148 -3.17 -29.61 19.73
C LYS A 148 -3.52 -29.03 18.36
N SER A 149 -4.23 -27.89 18.31
CA SER A 149 -4.58 -27.21 17.07
C SER A 149 -4.55 -25.70 17.31
N GLY A 150 -3.70 -24.95 16.60
CA GLY A 150 -3.37 -23.56 16.85
C GLY A 150 -4.51 -22.55 16.66
N GLU A 151 -5.60 -22.71 17.39
CA GLU A 151 -6.71 -21.78 17.44
C GLU A 151 -6.84 -21.20 18.86
N LEU A 152 -6.95 -19.88 18.93
CA LEU A 152 -7.25 -19.12 20.14
C LEU A 152 -8.48 -18.24 19.89
N ILE A 153 -9.53 -18.46 20.67
CA ILE A 153 -10.76 -17.66 20.61
C ILE A 153 -10.79 -16.70 21.79
N ILE A 154 -11.00 -15.41 21.53
CA ILE A 154 -11.01 -14.33 22.52
C ILE A 154 -12.34 -13.57 22.42
N ASP A 155 -13.23 -13.80 23.38
CA ASP A 155 -14.54 -13.15 23.44
C ASP A 155 -14.54 -12.06 24.52
N ASN A 156 -14.71 -10.81 24.11
CA ASN A 156 -14.83 -9.66 24.98
C ASN A 156 -16.31 -9.39 25.30
N ASN A 157 -16.78 -9.90 26.44
CA ASN A 157 -18.13 -9.65 26.95
C ASN A 157 -18.19 -8.31 27.69
N ILE A 158 -19.35 -7.96 28.26
CA ILE A 158 -19.53 -6.69 28.98
C ILE A 158 -18.59 -6.62 30.20
N SER A 159 -18.61 -7.65 31.05
CA SER A 159 -17.89 -7.66 32.33
C SER A 159 -16.58 -8.45 32.33
N ASN A 160 -16.36 -9.32 31.34
CA ASN A 160 -15.23 -10.24 31.34
C ASN A 160 -14.69 -10.50 29.93
N ILE A 161 -13.52 -11.11 29.88
CA ILE A 161 -12.88 -11.61 28.67
C ILE A 161 -12.78 -13.13 28.80
N LYS A 162 -13.37 -13.85 27.86
CA LYS A 162 -13.34 -15.31 27.80
C LYS A 162 -12.34 -15.75 26.73
N ILE A 163 -11.40 -16.60 27.12
CA ILE A 163 -10.39 -17.14 26.21
C ILE A 163 -10.55 -18.65 26.12
N THR A 164 -10.77 -19.14 24.91
CA THR A 164 -10.91 -20.56 24.60
C THR A 164 -9.70 -21.00 23.78
N TYR A 165 -9.06 -22.08 24.21
CA TYR A 165 -7.85 -22.63 23.59
C TYR A 165 -7.94 -24.15 23.47
N GLY A 166 -7.62 -24.67 22.29
CA GLY A 166 -7.74 -26.10 21.99
C GLY A 166 -9.15 -26.66 22.17
N ILE A 167 -9.26 -27.95 22.47
CA ILE A 167 -10.53 -28.70 22.41
C ILE A 167 -11.40 -28.48 23.66
N ASN A 168 -10.81 -28.20 24.83
CA ASN A 168 -11.55 -28.15 26.12
C ASN A 168 -11.10 -27.06 27.09
N GLY A 169 -10.18 -26.16 26.68
CA GLY A 169 -9.64 -25.13 27.55
C GLY A 169 -10.46 -23.85 27.45
N THR A 170 -11.11 -23.43 28.53
CA THR A 170 -11.79 -22.13 28.57
C THR A 170 -11.51 -21.47 29.92
N ASN A 171 -10.96 -20.27 29.87
CA ASN A 171 -10.79 -19.41 31.04
C ASN A 171 -11.58 -18.12 30.85
N THR A 172 -12.09 -17.58 31.96
CA THR A 172 -12.78 -16.29 32.00
C THR A 172 -12.03 -15.36 32.93
N PHE A 173 -11.79 -14.13 32.48
CA PHE A 173 -11.01 -13.12 33.17
C PHE A 173 -11.85 -11.88 33.40
N GLU A 174 -11.85 -11.37 34.64
CA GLU A 174 -12.44 -10.07 34.93
C GLU A 174 -11.63 -8.95 34.27
N LYS A 175 -12.33 -7.92 33.81
CA LYS A 175 -11.68 -6.72 33.28
C LYS A 175 -11.16 -5.84 34.40
N ASN A 176 -10.13 -5.06 34.11
CA ASN A 176 -9.74 -3.96 34.97
C ASN A 176 -10.85 -2.90 35.02
N ASN A 177 -10.89 -2.15 36.11
CA ASN A 177 -11.83 -1.04 36.28
C ASN A 177 -11.73 -0.05 35.11
N ASN A 178 -12.87 0.29 34.52
CA ASN A 178 -13.00 1.20 33.37
C ASN A 178 -12.33 0.71 32.07
N SER A 179 -11.92 -0.56 31.98
CA SER A 179 -11.44 -1.12 30.72
C SER A 179 -12.60 -1.59 29.83
N PHE A 180 -12.48 -1.32 28.53
CA PHE A 180 -13.40 -1.83 27.51
C PHE A 180 -12.93 -3.17 26.91
N GLY A 181 -11.75 -3.64 27.30
CA GLY A 181 -11.13 -4.86 26.81
C GLY A 181 -9.79 -4.57 26.16
N LYS A 182 -8.71 -5.02 26.79
CA LYS A 182 -7.34 -4.98 26.29
C LYS A 182 -6.66 -6.31 26.55
N VAL A 183 -6.32 -7.04 25.49
CA VAL A 183 -5.61 -8.32 25.58
C VAL A 183 -4.26 -8.23 24.91
N ARG A 184 -3.23 -8.73 25.59
CA ARG A 184 -1.91 -8.96 25.03
C ARG A 184 -1.71 -10.44 24.77
N VAL A 185 -1.14 -10.75 23.61
CA VAL A 185 -0.70 -12.08 23.20
C VAL A 185 0.75 -11.99 22.78
N SER A 186 1.63 -12.67 23.50
CA SER A 186 3.08 -12.60 23.31
C SER A 186 3.60 -13.98 22.95
N PHE A 187 4.26 -14.12 21.79
CA PHE A 187 4.96 -15.34 21.39
C PHE A 187 6.41 -15.25 21.88
N GLY A 188 6.82 -16.18 22.74
CA GLY A 188 8.16 -16.22 23.32
C GLY A 188 9.23 -16.66 22.32
N ALA A 189 10.50 -16.37 22.64
CA ALA A 189 11.67 -16.65 21.80
C ALA A 189 11.80 -18.11 21.33
N ASN A 190 11.23 -19.08 22.07
CA ASN A 190 11.28 -20.50 21.75
C ASN A 190 10.08 -21.00 20.93
N THR A 191 9.29 -20.08 20.35
CA THR A 191 8.10 -20.44 19.57
C THR A 191 8.47 -20.74 18.13
N ASN A 192 8.07 -21.92 17.62
CA ASN A 192 8.23 -22.32 16.22
C ASN A 192 6.94 -23.00 15.72
N ILE A 193 6.01 -22.19 15.23
CA ILE A 193 4.71 -22.61 14.71
C ILE A 193 4.71 -22.33 13.21
N ASN A 194 4.84 -23.38 12.39
CA ASN A 194 4.85 -23.28 10.93
C ASN A 194 3.42 -23.27 10.37
N ASN A 195 2.51 -23.96 11.04
CA ASN A 195 1.10 -23.96 10.69
C ASN A 195 0.49 -22.60 11.02
N ASN A 196 -0.56 -22.22 10.30
CA ASN A 196 -1.23 -20.95 10.59
C ASN A 196 -1.96 -21.01 11.94
N PHE A 197 -1.52 -20.20 12.91
CA PHE A 197 -2.17 -20.00 14.20
C PHE A 197 -3.30 -18.99 14.07
N ILE A 198 -4.54 -19.42 14.30
CA ILE A 198 -5.74 -18.62 14.05
C ILE A 198 -6.23 -17.99 15.36
N PHE A 199 -6.22 -16.68 15.41
CA PHE A 199 -6.91 -15.89 16.42
C PHE A 199 -8.32 -15.58 15.96
N LYS A 200 -9.34 -15.97 16.74
CA LYS A 200 -10.72 -15.53 16.51
C LYS A 200 -11.13 -14.61 17.62
N ALA A 201 -11.61 -13.42 17.29
CA ALA A 201 -12.01 -12.45 18.30
C ALA A 201 -13.42 -11.94 18.08
N SER A 202 -14.15 -11.79 19.18
CA SER A 202 -15.52 -11.28 19.21
C SER A 202 -15.61 -10.16 20.26
N ASN A 203 -16.24 -9.06 19.92
CA ASN A 203 -16.50 -7.96 20.84
C ASN A 203 -18.00 -7.69 20.97
N TYR A 204 -18.52 -7.86 22.18
CA TYR A 204 -19.92 -7.61 22.52
C TYR A 204 -20.14 -6.22 23.15
N ASN A 205 -19.09 -5.40 23.22
CA ASN A 205 -19.16 -4.01 23.71
C ASN A 205 -19.35 -3.00 22.58
N LEU A 206 -19.88 -1.83 22.91
CA LEU A 206 -19.99 -0.70 21.99
C LEU A 206 -18.62 -0.07 21.67
N GLU A 207 -17.74 -0.06 22.67
CA GLU A 207 -16.38 0.45 22.57
C GLU A 207 -15.44 -0.56 21.90
N PRO A 208 -14.37 -0.10 21.22
CA PRO A 208 -13.43 -0.97 20.55
C PRO A 208 -12.69 -1.91 21.52
N PHE A 209 -12.61 -3.19 21.15
CA PHE A 209 -11.77 -4.17 21.82
C PHE A 209 -10.34 -4.10 21.27
N GLU A 210 -9.34 -3.95 22.12
CA GLU A 210 -7.94 -3.80 21.70
C GLU A 210 -7.17 -5.11 21.92
N ILE A 211 -6.59 -5.65 20.85
CA ILE A 211 -5.75 -6.85 20.89
C ILE A 211 -4.35 -6.48 20.42
N TYR A 212 -3.37 -6.79 21.27
CA TYR A 212 -1.95 -6.58 21.07
C TYR A 212 -1.30 -7.94 20.85
N ILE A 213 -0.66 -8.14 19.71
CA ILE A 213 0.07 -9.37 19.38
C ILE A 213 1.54 -9.02 19.22
N GLU A 214 2.40 -9.73 19.93
CA GLU A 214 3.84 -9.52 19.95
C GLU A 214 4.55 -10.82 19.65
N VAL A 215 5.53 -10.77 18.78
CA VAL A 215 6.37 -11.90 18.40
C VAL A 215 7.80 -11.58 18.75
N ASP A 216 8.43 -12.41 19.59
CA ASP A 216 9.85 -12.29 19.87
C ASP A 216 10.67 -12.41 18.58
N SER A 217 11.77 -11.66 18.47
CA SER A 217 12.66 -11.69 17.30
C SER A 217 13.20 -13.06 16.92
N ASN A 218 13.27 -14.00 17.88
CA ASN A 218 13.75 -15.36 17.66
C ASN A 218 12.62 -16.37 17.42
N ALA A 219 11.36 -15.93 17.56
CA ALA A 219 10.20 -16.77 17.31
C ALA A 219 9.90 -16.85 15.81
N HIS A 220 9.48 -18.04 15.35
CA HIS A 220 8.95 -18.26 14.02
C HIS A 220 7.47 -18.63 14.14
N VAL A 221 6.58 -17.73 13.72
CA VAL A 221 5.14 -17.93 13.89
C VAL A 221 4.41 -17.46 12.63
N ASN A 222 3.65 -18.36 12.02
CA ASN A 222 2.63 -18.01 11.06
C ASN A 222 1.29 -17.84 11.79
N TYR A 223 0.65 -16.68 11.69
CA TYR A 223 -0.64 -16.45 12.35
C TYR A 223 -1.59 -15.58 11.53
N SER A 224 -2.89 -15.77 11.74
CA SER A 224 -3.97 -14.96 11.17
C SER A 224 -4.97 -14.56 12.24
N MET A 225 -5.74 -13.51 12.00
CA MET A 225 -6.75 -13.05 12.97
C MET A 225 -8.07 -12.70 12.31
N ASP A 226 -9.11 -13.43 12.71
CA ASP A 226 -10.49 -13.25 12.28
C ASP A 226 -11.25 -12.38 13.29
N ASN A 227 -11.92 -11.35 12.79
CA ASN A 227 -12.89 -10.59 13.57
C ASN A 227 -14.27 -11.19 13.31
N ASN A 228 -14.78 -11.96 14.27
CA ASN A 228 -16.09 -12.60 14.17
C ASN A 228 -17.22 -11.61 14.47
N LEU A 229 -17.00 -10.65 15.38
CA LEU A 229 -18.04 -9.74 15.83
C LEU A 229 -17.48 -8.44 16.42
N GLY A 230 -18.15 -7.34 16.12
CA GLY A 230 -17.93 -6.06 16.80
C GLY A 230 -16.69 -5.29 16.35
N LYS A 231 -16.41 -4.18 17.05
CA LYS A 231 -15.27 -3.30 16.75
C LYS A 231 -14.01 -3.84 17.42
N ILE A 232 -13.00 -4.20 16.64
CA ILE A 232 -11.72 -4.71 17.14
C ILE A 232 -10.57 -3.90 16.55
N ARG A 233 -9.70 -3.37 17.42
CA ARG A 233 -8.43 -2.75 17.06
C ARG A 233 -7.30 -3.74 17.29
N LYS A 234 -6.44 -3.88 16.29
CA LYS A 234 -5.34 -4.83 16.28
C LYS A 234 -4.02 -4.08 16.28
N TYR A 235 -3.11 -4.51 17.13
CA TYR A 235 -1.80 -3.92 17.35
C TYR A 235 -0.77 -5.05 17.20
N PHE A 236 0.20 -4.93 16.29
CA PHE A 236 1.17 -5.98 16.01
C PHE A 236 2.60 -5.48 16.27
N ASN A 237 3.36 -6.21 17.09
CA ASN A 237 4.78 -5.99 17.41
C ASN A 237 5.10 -4.57 17.91
N ILE A 238 4.20 -4.00 18.73
CA ILE A 238 4.35 -2.62 19.23
C ILE A 238 5.26 -2.52 20.46
N VAL A 239 5.57 -3.63 21.14
CA VAL A 239 6.33 -3.63 22.41
C VAL A 239 7.54 -4.56 22.34
N ASN A 240 8.54 -4.22 21.53
CA ASN A 240 9.91 -4.68 21.80
C ASN A 240 10.95 -3.83 21.05
N SER A 241 11.16 -2.58 21.49
CA SER A 241 12.23 -1.73 20.94
C SER A 241 13.42 -1.65 21.90
N GLU A 242 14.21 -2.72 21.96
CA GLU A 242 15.66 -2.53 22.07
C GLU A 242 16.40 -2.91 20.78
N LYS A 243 15.74 -3.59 19.82
CA LYS A 243 16.41 -3.96 18.56
C LYS A 243 15.48 -3.90 17.36
N SER A 244 16.01 -3.22 16.34
CA SER A 244 15.68 -3.28 14.92
C SER A 244 14.66 -2.27 14.38
N SER A 245 15.12 -1.62 13.31
CA SER A 245 14.68 -0.38 12.71
C SER A 245 13.64 -0.58 11.60
N PHE A 246 12.82 -1.62 11.68
CA PHE A 246 11.82 -1.93 10.65
C PHE A 246 10.42 -1.78 11.23
N ALA A 247 10.07 -0.54 11.54
CA ALA A 247 8.66 -0.18 11.70
C ALA A 247 8.01 -0.31 10.31
N ASN A 248 6.86 -1.00 10.23
CA ASN A 248 6.00 -0.98 9.05
C ASN A 248 5.81 0.48 8.61
N LYS A 249 6.33 0.84 7.43
CA LYS A 249 6.27 2.23 6.92
C LYS A 249 5.45 2.26 5.65
N ILE A 250 4.55 3.25 5.60
CA ILE A 250 3.86 3.60 4.37
C ILE A 250 4.68 4.68 3.68
N TYR A 251 4.97 4.45 2.40
CA TYR A 251 5.70 5.37 1.56
C TYR A 251 4.77 5.96 0.50
N ASP A 252 4.85 7.28 0.32
CA ASP A 252 4.35 7.98 -0.86
C ASP A 252 5.38 7.80 -1.97
N ILE A 253 4.94 7.27 -3.10
CA ILE A 253 5.71 7.15 -4.34
C ILE A 253 5.18 8.20 -5.30
N GLU A 254 6.03 9.14 -5.69
CA GLU A 254 5.75 10.13 -6.72
C GLU A 254 6.62 9.86 -7.95
N VAL A 255 5.99 9.70 -9.11
CA VAL A 255 6.68 9.59 -10.40
C VAL A 255 6.23 10.74 -11.30
N SER A 256 7.16 11.60 -11.66
CA SER A 256 6.95 12.74 -12.56
C SER A 256 7.67 12.51 -13.88
N ILE A 257 6.96 12.75 -14.99
CA ILE A 257 7.49 12.60 -16.33
C ILE A 257 7.47 13.97 -17.00
N SER A 258 8.65 14.41 -17.43
CA SER A 258 8.85 15.70 -18.10
C SER A 258 9.46 15.52 -19.48
N LYS A 259 9.20 16.45 -20.39
CA LYS A 259 9.89 16.55 -21.69
C LYS A 259 10.06 18.01 -22.02
N ASN A 260 11.22 18.41 -22.54
CA ASN A 260 11.56 19.81 -22.82
C ASN A 260 11.32 20.73 -21.61
N ASN A 261 11.71 20.29 -20.41
CA ASN A 261 11.50 20.98 -19.13
C ASN A 261 10.04 21.28 -18.76
N LYS A 262 9.07 20.62 -19.40
CA LYS A 262 7.66 20.69 -19.04
C LYS A 262 7.19 19.34 -18.52
N GLN A 263 6.61 19.33 -17.31
CA GLN A 263 5.95 18.15 -16.77
C GLN A 263 4.74 17.81 -17.63
N ILE A 264 4.74 16.60 -18.21
CA ILE A 264 3.65 16.07 -19.02
C ILE A 264 2.67 15.29 -18.13
N TYR A 265 3.20 14.56 -17.17
CA TYR A 265 2.41 13.69 -16.31
C TYR A 265 3.05 13.53 -14.93
N LYS A 266 2.20 13.26 -13.93
CA LYS A 266 2.60 12.92 -12.56
C LYS A 266 1.64 11.88 -12.02
N ALA A 267 2.20 10.82 -11.47
CA ALA A 267 1.46 9.77 -10.81
C ALA A 267 1.90 9.66 -9.34
N ILE A 268 0.96 9.32 -8.48
CA ILE A 268 1.16 9.16 -7.04
C ILE A 268 0.57 7.82 -6.65
N ALA A 269 1.30 7.07 -5.82
CA ALA A 269 0.81 5.83 -5.25
C ALA A 269 1.42 5.58 -3.87
N ASN A 270 0.78 4.71 -3.09
CA ASN A 270 1.27 4.34 -1.76
C ASN A 270 1.77 2.90 -1.76
N LYS A 271 2.79 2.62 -0.95
CA LYS A 271 3.31 1.27 -0.71
C LYS A 271 3.57 1.08 0.78
N VAL A 272 3.14 -0.07 1.31
CA VAL A 272 3.49 -0.52 2.65
C VAL A 272 4.70 -1.45 2.52
N ILE A 273 5.75 -1.18 3.31
CA ILE A 273 6.86 -2.12 3.51
C ILE A 273 6.74 -2.65 4.93
N TYR A 274 6.73 -3.98 5.04
CA TYR A 274 6.68 -4.73 6.29
C TYR A 274 8.08 -5.15 6.72
#